data_AF-A0A645DXT5-F1
#
_entry.id   AF-A0A645DXT5-F1
#
_cell.length_a   1.000
_cell.length_b   1.000
_cell.length_c   1.000
_cell.angle_alpha   90.00
_cell.angle_beta   90.00
_cell.angle_gamma   90.00
#
_symmetry.space_group_name_H-M   'P 1'
#
loop_
_entity.id
_entity.type
_entity.pdbx_description
1 polymer ?
#
loop_
_entity_poly.entity_id
_entity_poly.type
_entity_poly.pdbx_seq_one_letter_code
_entity_poly.pdbx_strand_id
1 'polypeptide(L)'
;MDTGHDACPATELIEGSPNVYINDKPAGRVGDAYAAHGCIDHPSHTGHIASGSSNVFINGKPAGRVGDAVDCGGTVASGSSNVFVGG
;
A
#
# COMPACT_ATOMS: atom_id res chain seq x y z
N MET A 1 3.28 1.22 5.75
CA MET A 1 4.46 0.57 5.19
C MET A 1 4.03 -0.63 4.39
N ASP A 2 4.84 -1.10 3.45
CA ASP A 2 4.79 -2.47 2.95
C ASP A 2 5.61 -3.39 3.90
N THR A 3 5.70 -4.68 3.58
CA THR A 3 6.51 -5.64 4.34
C THR A 3 7.98 -5.71 3.88
N GLY A 4 8.34 -5.02 2.80
CA GLY A 4 9.50 -5.39 1.98
C GLY A 4 9.35 -6.77 1.32
N HIS A 5 10.39 -7.21 0.62
CA HIS A 5 10.49 -8.53 -0.01
C HIS A 5 11.96 -8.90 -0.25
N ASP A 6 12.28 -10.20 -0.25
CA ASP A 6 13.66 -10.69 -0.38
C ASP A 6 14.59 -9.98 0.62
N ALA A 7 15.71 -9.39 0.18
CA ALA A 7 16.56 -8.52 1.00
C ALA A 7 16.18 -7.02 0.97
N CYS A 8 15.12 -6.64 0.26
CA CYS A 8 14.68 -5.25 0.09
C CYS A 8 13.86 -4.81 1.31
N PRO A 9 14.22 -3.67 1.94
CA PRO A 9 13.59 -3.22 3.17
C PRO A 9 12.16 -2.74 2.94
N ALA A 10 11.39 -2.67 4.01
CA ALA A 10 10.05 -2.07 3.98
C ALA A 10 10.10 -0.57 3.69
N THR A 11 9.09 -0.05 3.00
CA THR A 11 8.98 1.37 2.64
C THR A 11 7.62 1.99 2.95
N GLU A 12 7.59 3.33 2.98
CA GLU A 12 6.37 4.10 3.22
C GLU A 12 5.50 4.21 1.97
N LEU A 13 4.18 4.21 2.15
CA LEU A 13 3.25 4.58 1.09
C LEU A 13 3.34 6.10 0.91
N ILE A 14 3.68 6.57 -0.30
CA ILE A 14 3.92 8.00 -0.58
C ILE A 14 2.81 8.63 -1.42
N GLU A 15 1.93 7.82 -2.00
CA GLU A 15 0.73 8.27 -2.69
C GLU A 15 -0.51 7.78 -1.94
N GLY A 16 -1.59 8.56 -2.00
CA GLY A 16 -2.88 8.17 -1.45
C GLY A 16 -4.00 9.01 -2.04
N SER A 17 -5.19 8.87 -1.46
CA SER A 17 -6.33 9.70 -1.82
C SER A 17 -6.04 11.20 -1.61
N PRO A 18 -6.42 12.07 -2.57
CA PRO A 18 -6.24 13.51 -2.42
C PRO A 18 -7.26 14.16 -1.47
N ASN A 19 -8.31 13.43 -1.04
CA ASN A 19 -9.40 14.01 -0.25
C ASN A 19 -10.11 13.05 0.72
N VAL A 20 -9.73 11.77 0.77
CA VAL A 20 -10.22 10.82 1.77
C VAL A 20 -9.08 10.52 2.72
N TYR A 21 -9.29 10.84 3.99
CA TYR A 21 -8.29 10.67 5.04
C TYR A 21 -8.77 9.64 6.06
N ILE A 22 -7.86 8.80 6.51
CA ILE A 22 -8.05 7.84 7.61
C ILE A 22 -7.04 8.20 8.68
N ASN A 23 -7.52 8.65 9.85
CA ASN A 23 -6.69 9.20 10.93
C ASN A 23 -5.68 10.24 10.41
N ASP A 24 -6.21 11.24 9.69
CA ASP A 24 -5.47 12.38 9.12
C ASP A 24 -4.41 12.03 8.06
N LYS A 25 -4.35 10.77 7.61
CA LYS A 25 -3.47 10.33 6.53
C LYS A 25 -4.27 10.01 5.26
N PRO A 26 -3.75 10.35 4.07
CA PRO A 26 -4.36 9.93 2.80
C PRO A 26 -4.65 8.43 2.79
N ALA A 27 -5.88 8.05 2.42
CA ALA A 27 -6.24 6.64 2.33
C ALA A 27 -5.53 5.97 1.14
N GLY A 28 -4.85 4.85 1.38
CA GLY A 28 -4.18 4.06 0.35
C GLY A 28 -5.17 3.25 -0.50
N ARG A 29 -4.90 3.15 -1.80
CA ARG A 29 -5.76 2.52 -2.80
C ARG A 29 -4.93 1.73 -3.79
N VAL A 30 -5.56 0.81 -4.51
CA VAL A 30 -4.89 0.09 -5.60
C VAL A 30 -4.26 1.07 -6.60
N GLY A 31 -3.00 0.83 -6.92
CA GLY A 31 -2.16 1.64 -7.80
C GLY A 31 -1.46 2.82 -7.12
N ASP A 32 -1.70 3.09 -5.83
CA ASP A 32 -0.95 4.13 -5.11
C ASP A 32 0.46 3.61 -4.77
N ALA A 33 1.48 4.46 -4.98
CA ALA A 33 2.89 4.11 -4.92
C ALA A 33 3.50 4.12 -3.50
N TYR A 34 4.48 3.24 -3.32
CA TYR A 34 5.43 3.24 -2.22
C TYR A 34 6.71 4.03 -2.56
N ALA A 35 7.48 4.41 -1.55
CA ALA A 35 8.80 4.98 -1.77
C ALA A 35 9.71 3.94 -2.48
N ALA A 36 10.66 4.42 -3.29
CA ALA A 36 11.58 3.51 -3.96
C ALA A 36 12.50 2.80 -2.96
N HIS A 37 12.75 1.51 -3.18
CA HIS A 37 13.76 0.73 -2.47
C HIS A 37 14.60 -0.11 -3.43
N GLY A 38 15.71 -0.62 -2.93
CA GLY A 38 16.54 -1.62 -3.59
C GLY A 38 17.33 -2.41 -2.56
N CYS A 39 17.98 -3.48 -3.02
CA CYS A 39 18.76 -4.36 -2.17
C CYS A 39 19.89 -5.01 -2.96
N ILE A 40 20.59 -5.96 -2.35
CA ILE A 40 21.65 -6.71 -3.05
C ILE A 40 21.08 -7.59 -4.18
N ASP A 41 19.83 -8.05 -4.04
CA ASP A 41 19.17 -8.91 -5.02
C ASP A 41 18.54 -8.13 -6.19
N HIS A 42 18.19 -6.85 -5.97
CA HIS A 42 17.42 -6.04 -6.92
C HIS A 42 17.93 -4.59 -7.02
N PRO A 43 17.99 -3.99 -8.22
CA PRO A 43 18.17 -2.55 -8.37
C PRO A 43 16.99 -1.77 -7.77
N SER A 44 17.17 -0.44 -7.62
CA SER A 44 16.13 0.44 -7.11
C SER A 44 14.86 0.41 -7.98
N HIS A 45 13.70 0.22 -7.34
CA HIS A 45 12.38 0.16 -7.97
C HIS A 45 11.30 0.63 -7.00
N THR A 46 10.07 0.77 -7.49
CA THR A 46 8.90 1.21 -6.73
C THR A 46 7.81 0.14 -6.77
N GLY A 47 7.23 -0.16 -5.61
CA GLY A 47 6.03 -0.97 -5.49
C GLY A 47 4.75 -0.13 -5.48
N HIS A 48 3.62 -0.76 -5.83
CA HIS A 48 2.28 -0.21 -5.75
C HIS A 48 1.33 -1.21 -5.09
N ILE A 49 0.30 -0.71 -4.42
CA ILE A 49 -0.79 -1.57 -3.93
C ILE A 49 -1.44 -2.28 -5.13
N ALA A 50 -1.31 -3.60 -5.20
CA ALA A 50 -1.74 -4.40 -6.35
C ALA A 50 -3.14 -5.01 -6.17
N SER A 51 -3.60 -5.13 -4.93
CA SER A 51 -4.94 -5.65 -4.61
C SER A 51 -5.59 -4.80 -3.51
N GLY A 52 -6.90 -4.92 -3.37
CA GLY A 52 -7.69 -4.12 -2.44
C GLY A 52 -9.04 -4.77 -2.15
N SER A 53 -9.88 -4.07 -1.41
CA SER A 53 -11.27 -4.48 -1.15
C SER A 53 -12.06 -4.76 -2.43
N SER A 54 -12.87 -5.82 -2.43
CA SER A 54 -13.73 -6.14 -3.57
C SER A 54 -14.99 -5.27 -3.66
N ASN A 55 -15.32 -4.49 -2.63
CA ASN A 55 -16.58 -3.77 -2.53
C ASN A 55 -16.48 -2.35 -1.93
N VAL A 56 -15.34 -1.97 -1.35
CA VAL A 56 -15.09 -0.61 -0.86
C VAL A 56 -14.12 0.09 -1.81
N PHE A 57 -14.59 1.20 -2.37
CA PHE A 57 -13.83 2.01 -3.32
C PHE A 57 -13.61 3.41 -2.75
N ILE A 58 -12.38 3.91 -2.88
CA ILE A 58 -11.99 5.26 -2.52
C ILE A 58 -11.56 5.97 -3.79
N ASN A 59 -12.24 7.05 -4.15
CA ASN A 59 -12.09 7.74 -5.44
C ASN A 59 -12.19 6.78 -6.66
N GLY A 60 -13.06 5.77 -6.59
CA GLY A 60 -13.24 4.80 -7.68
C GLY A 60 -12.15 3.72 -7.79
N LYS A 61 -11.11 3.76 -6.95
CA LYS A 61 -10.10 2.69 -6.84
C LYS A 61 -10.41 1.79 -5.63
N PRO A 62 -10.17 0.47 -5.69
CA PRO A 62 -10.29 -0.41 -4.52
C PRO A 62 -9.46 0.11 -3.34
N ALA A 63 -10.05 0.12 -2.14
CA ALA A 63 -9.36 0.52 -0.91
C ALA A 63 -8.29 -0.50 -0.53
N GLY A 64 -7.06 -0.04 -0.27
CA GLY A 64 -5.97 -0.90 0.20
C GLY A 64 -6.08 -1.20 1.70
N ARG A 65 -5.74 -2.41 2.10
CA ARG A 65 -5.85 -2.93 3.47
C ARG A 65 -4.58 -3.66 3.86
N VAL A 66 -4.36 -3.83 5.16
CA VAL A 66 -3.27 -4.67 5.67
C VAL A 66 -3.41 -6.08 5.09
N GLY A 67 -2.31 -6.60 4.54
CA GLY A 67 -2.25 -7.91 3.90
C GLY A 67 -2.58 -7.92 2.41
N ASP A 68 -3.10 -6.83 1.83
CA ASP A 68 -3.26 -6.74 0.38
C ASP A 68 -1.86 -6.71 -0.30
N ALA A 69 -1.74 -7.38 -1.44
CA ALA A 69 -0.48 -7.55 -2.16
C ALA A 69 0.09 -6.23 -2.70
N VAL A 70 1.42 -6.16 -2.77
CA VAL A 70 2.19 -5.12 -3.45
C VAL A 70 2.82 -5.73 -4.71
N ASP A 71 2.79 -5.02 -5.83
CA ASP A 71 3.12 -5.55 -7.16
C ASP A 71 4.58 -6.04 -7.32
N CYS A 72 5.52 -5.40 -6.63
CA CYS A 72 6.94 -5.80 -6.63
C CYS A 72 7.23 -6.97 -5.67
N GLY A 73 6.30 -7.32 -4.79
CA GLY A 73 6.45 -8.33 -3.76
C GLY A 73 6.02 -7.83 -2.38
N GLY A 74 5.71 -8.77 -1.48
CA GLY A 74 5.23 -8.45 -0.14
C GLY A 74 3.78 -7.96 -0.10
N THR A 75 3.40 -7.32 0.99
CA THR A 75 2.02 -6.85 1.26
C THR A 75 2.03 -5.51 2.00
N VAL A 76 0.88 -4.84 2.04
CA VAL A 76 0.66 -3.71 2.94
C VAL A 76 0.83 -4.18 4.39
N ALA A 77 1.85 -3.70 5.08
CA ALA A 77 2.19 -4.19 6.43
C ALA A 77 1.41 -3.49 7.56
N SER A 78 0.93 -2.28 7.33
CA SER A 78 0.36 -1.45 8.39
C SER A 78 -0.82 -0.63 7.91
N GLY A 79 -1.82 -0.48 8.77
CA GLY A 79 -3.01 0.33 8.52
C GLY A 79 -3.49 1.04 9.79
N SER A 80 -4.71 1.57 9.74
CA SER A 80 -5.36 2.18 10.89
C SER A 80 -5.63 1.16 12.01
N SER A 81 -5.51 1.57 13.26
CA SER A 81 -5.84 0.74 14.43
C SER A 81 -7.34 0.69 14.75
N ASN A 82 -8.15 1.57 14.15
CA ASN A 82 -9.56 1.75 14.49
C ASN A 82 -10.48 1.87 13.25
N VAL A 83 -9.94 1.76 12.04
CA VAL A 83 -10.71 1.74 10.80
C VAL A 83 -10.42 0.43 10.07
N PHE A 84 -11.47 -0.34 9.85
CA PHE A 84 -11.40 -1.65 9.19
C PHE A 84 -12.24 -1.61 7.92
N VAL A 85 -11.66 -2.05 6.81
CA VAL A 85 -12.30 -2.10 5.50
C VAL A 85 -12.57 -3.55 5.15
N GLY A 86 -13.84 -3.89 4.89
CA GLY A 86 -14.28 -5.24 4.52
C GLY A 86 -14.22 -5.54 3.02
N GLY A 87 -14.82 -6.67 2.63
CA GLY A 87 -14.76 -7.22 1.27
C GLY A 87 -13.44 -7.93 1.00
#